data_AF-A0A496Q983-F1
#
_entry.id   AF-A0A496Q983-F1
#
_cell.length_a   1.000
_cell.length_b   1.000
_cell.length_c   1.000
_cell.angle_alpha   90.00
_cell.angle_beta   90.00
_cell.angle_gamma   90.00
#
_symmetry.space_group_name_H-M   'P 1'
#
loop_
_entity.id
_entity.type
_entity.pdbx_description
1 polymer ?
#
loop_
_entity_poly.entity_id
_entity_poly.type
_entity_poly.pdbx_seq_one_letter_code
_entity_poly.pdbx_strand_id
1 'polypeptide(L)' 'MAKRFPLPNLPESERARLEKLAKQCRGDILKMTTLAKSGHPGGSMSSIDIYLVVWSYANVSPELAKDPNRDRIV' A
#
# COMPACT_ATOMS: atom_id res chain seq x y z
N MET A 1 -12.45 11.77 13.70
CA MET A 1 -11.81 11.04 12.58
C MET A 1 -10.39 11.55 12.46
N ALA A 2 -9.39 10.66 12.38
CA ALA A 2 -8.03 11.09 12.07
C ALA A 2 -8.03 11.84 10.72
N LYS A 3 -7.29 12.95 10.62
CA LYS A 3 -7.16 13.68 9.35
C LYS A 3 -6.48 12.77 8.32
N ARG A 4 -7.13 12.56 7.17
CA ARG A 4 -6.56 11.88 6.00
C ARG A 4 -5.41 12.71 5.46
N PHE A 5 -4.28 12.07 5.12
CA PHE A 5 -3.07 12.75 4.61
C PHE A 5 -2.72 14.04 5.37
N PRO A 6 -2.49 13.97 6.70
CA PRO A 6 -2.42 15.16 7.55
C PRO A 6 -1.11 15.94 7.42
N LEU A 7 -0.09 15.34 6.78
CA LEU A 7 1.27 15.87 6.72
C LEU A 7 1.64 16.16 5.26
N PRO A 8 2.28 17.31 4.97
CA PRO A 8 2.77 17.62 3.63
C PRO A 8 3.99 16.77 3.24
N ASN A 9 4.72 16.23 4.22
CA ASN A 9 5.88 15.37 4.03
C ASN A 9 5.86 14.23 5.07
N LEU A 10 6.37 13.07 4.70
CA LEU A 10 6.50 11.93 5.61
C LEU A 10 7.62 12.18 6.62
N PRO A 11 7.36 12.00 7.93
CA PRO A 11 8.42 11.90 8.94
C PRO A 11 9.37 10.74 8.60
N GLU A 12 10.63 10.87 9.00
CA GLU A 12 11.65 9.87 8.67
C GLU A 12 11.30 8.46 9.20
N SER A 13 10.69 8.38 10.38
CA SER A 13 10.22 7.12 10.96
C SER A 13 9.15 6.43 10.09
N GLU A 14 8.22 7.21 9.54
CA GLU A 14 7.16 6.68 8.66
C GLU A 14 7.70 6.31 7.29
N ARG A 15 8.64 7.10 6.74
CA ARG A 15 9.35 6.76 5.51
C ARG A 15 10.07 5.41 5.66
N ALA A 16 10.87 5.25 6.72
CA ALA A 16 11.59 4.00 6.99
C ALA A 16 10.65 2.81 7.20
N ARG A 17 9.51 3.02 7.88
CA ARG A 17 8.48 1.99 8.04
C ARG A 17 7.91 1.53 6.69
N LEU A 18 7.57 2.48 5.82
CA LEU A 18 7.01 2.22 4.50
C LEU A 18 8.04 1.55 3.56
N GLU A 19 9.29 1.98 3.59
CA GLU A 19 10.37 1.35 2.80
C GLU A 19 10.61 -0.11 3.19
N LYS A 20 10.61 -0.41 4.50
CA LYS A 20 10.69 -1.78 5.01
C LYS A 20 9.52 -2.63 4.53
N LEU A 21 8.31 -2.08 4.59
CA LEU A 21 7.10 -2.75 4.12
C LEU A 21 7.13 -2.96 2.60
N ALA A 22 7.63 -1.98 1.84
CA ALA A 22 7.78 -2.06 0.40
C ALA A 22 8.74 -3.18 -0.01
N LYS A 23 9.87 -3.34 0.70
CA LYS A 23 10.79 -4.46 0.48
C LYS A 23 10.10 -5.81 0.70
N GLN A 24 9.33 -5.95 1.78
CA GLN A 24 8.56 -7.15 2.07
C GLN A 24 7.55 -7.44 0.95
N CYS A 25 6.71 -6.46 0.59
CA CYS A 25 5.69 -6.63 -0.44
C CYS A 25 6.28 -6.96 -1.82
N ARG A 26 7.44 -6.42 -2.20
CA ARG A 26 8.13 -6.83 -3.44
C ARG A 26 8.54 -8.30 -3.41
N GLY A 27 9.04 -8.78 -2.27
CA GLY A 27 9.30 -10.21 -2.05
C GLY A 27 8.04 -11.06 -2.18
N ASP A 28 6.93 -10.60 -1.61
CA ASP A 28 5.64 -11.30 -1.69
C ASP A 28 5.09 -11.32 -3.13
N ILE A 29 5.20 -10.21 -3.88
CA ILE A 29 4.83 -10.15 -5.30
C ILE A 29 5.60 -11.18 -6.10
N LEU A 30 6.93 -11.25 -5.94
CA LEU A 30 7.76 -12.24 -6.62
C LEU A 30 7.37 -13.66 -6.22
N LYS A 31 7.16 -13.93 -4.92
CA LYS A 31 6.75 -15.25 -4.43
C LYS A 31 5.41 -15.67 -5.02
N MET A 32 4.39 -14.82 -4.95
CA MET A 32 3.04 -15.13 -5.44
C MET A 32 3.02 -15.37 -6.95
N THR A 33 3.67 -14.51 -7.73
CA THR A 33 3.70 -14.63 -9.21
C THR A 33 4.54 -15.82 -9.68
N THR A 34 5.65 -16.13 -8.99
CA THR A 34 6.48 -17.31 -9.28
C THR A 34 5.71 -18.60 -9.01
N LEU A 35 5.04 -18.69 -7.85
CA LEU A 35 4.25 -19.87 -7.49
C LEU A 35 3.06 -20.08 -8.44
N ALA A 36 2.41 -18.99 -8.87
CA ALA A 36 1.31 -19.04 -9.84
C ALA A 36 1.78 -19.37 -11.27
N LYS A 37 3.09 -19.30 -11.56
CA LYS A 37 3.67 -19.37 -12.92
C LYS A 37 3.00 -18.38 -13.91
N SER A 38 2.50 -17.26 -13.38
CA SER A 38 1.74 -16.26 -14.13
C SER A 38 1.69 -14.94 -13.34
N GLY A 39 1.41 -13.83 -14.05
CA GLY A 39 1.21 -12.51 -13.47
C GLY A 39 2.15 -11.42 -14.00
N HIS A 40 2.03 -10.21 -13.44
CA HIS A 40 2.76 -9.01 -13.88
C HIS A 40 3.62 -8.42 -12.74
N PRO A 41 4.71 -9.08 -12.32
CA PRO A 41 5.48 -8.64 -11.15
C PRO A 41 6.08 -7.25 -11.33
N GLY A 42 6.55 -6.89 -12.53
CA GLY A 42 7.16 -5.57 -12.79
C GLY A 42 6.21 -4.40 -12.51
N GLY A 43 4.96 -4.49 -12.99
CA GLY A 43 3.94 -3.48 -12.76
C GLY A 43 3.65 -3.30 -11.27
N SER A 44 3.38 -4.40 -10.57
CA SER A 44 3.11 -4.37 -9.13
C SER A 44 4.29 -3.84 -8.31
N MET A 45 5.53 -4.22 -8.64
CA MET A 45 6.74 -3.76 -7.94
C MET A 45 6.99 -2.26 -8.13
N SER A 46 6.74 -1.73 -9.33
CA SER A 46 6.95 -0.30 -9.63
C SER A 46 5.96 0.62 -8.90
N SER A 47 4.74 0.12 -8.64
CA SER A 47 3.66 0.90 -8.04
C SER A 47 3.54 0.72 -6.52
N ILE A 48 4.33 -0.18 -5.91
CA ILE A 48 4.12 -0.61 -4.53
C ILE A 48 4.26 0.52 -3.50
N ASP A 49 5.18 1.45 -3.70
CA ASP A 49 5.37 2.57 -2.75
C ASP A 49 4.14 3.49 -2.75
N ILE A 50 3.54 3.73 -3.93
CA ILE A 50 2.28 4.48 -4.06
C ILE A 50 1.17 3.76 -3.30
N TYR A 51 1.02 2.45 -3.51
CA TYR A 51 -0.01 1.67 -2.82
C TYR A 51 0.14 1.74 -1.31
N LEU A 52 1.35 1.59 -0.79
CA LEU A 52 1.61 1.60 0.64
C LEU A 52 1.35 2.97 1.29
N VAL A 53 1.69 4.06 0.60
CA VAL A 53 1.36 5.41 1.05
C VAL A 53 -0.16 5.60 1.06
N VAL A 54 -0.85 5.31 -0.05
CA VAL A 54 -2.30 5.51 -0.13
C VAL A 54 -3.03 4.64 0.89
N TRP A 55 -2.69 3.35 1.01
CA TRP A 55 -3.32 2.46 1.99
C TRP A 55 -3.05 2.83 3.46
N SER A 56 -1.91 3.46 3.75
CA SER A 56 -1.60 3.86 5.13
C SER A 56 -2.37 5.09 5.61
N TYR A 57 -2.81 5.95 4.69
CA TYR A 57 -3.36 7.28 5.02
C TYR A 57 -4.77 7.53 4.47
N ALA A 58 -5.26 6.67 3.58
CA ALA A 58 -6.65 6.67 3.13
C ALA A 58 -7.56 6.09 4.21
N ASN A 59 -8.82 6.51 4.23
CA ASN A 59 -9.88 5.95 5.05
C ASN A 59 -10.34 4.61 4.49
N VAL A 60 -9.54 3.57 4.68
CA VAL A 60 -9.80 2.20 4.28
C VAL A 60 -9.58 1.25 5.47
N SER A 61 -10.49 0.31 5.67
CA SER A 61 -10.33 -0.79 6.63
C SER A 61 -11.12 -1.99 6.11
N PRO A 62 -10.63 -3.23 6.34
CA PRO A 62 -11.36 -4.44 5.97
C PRO A 62 -12.76 -4.52 6.60
N GLU A 63 -12.89 -4.09 7.85
CA GLU A 63 -14.13 -4.10 8.63
C GLU A 63 -15.17 -3.11 8.08
N LEU A 64 -14.70 -2.03 7.45
CA LEU A 64 -15.52 -0.96 6.87
C LEU A 64 -15.52 -0.98 5.32
N ALA A 65 -15.26 -2.14 4.70
CA ALA A 65 -15.15 -2.25 3.24
C ALA A 65 -16.40 -1.77 2.46
N LYS A 66 -17.58 -1.81 3.10
CA LYS A 66 -18.86 -1.36 2.54
C LYS A 66 -19.29 0.05 2.97
N ASP A 67 -18.50 0.74 3.80
CA ASP A 67 -18.83 2.10 4.24
C ASP A 67 -18.87 3.04 3.03
N PRO A 68 -19.98 3.73 2.75
CA PRO A 68 -20.07 4.67 1.64
C PRO A 68 -19.09 5.86 1.75
N ASN A 69 -18.60 6.18 2.95
CA ASN A 69 -17.67 7.29 3.23
C ASN A 69 -16.19 6.89 3.18
N ARG A 70 -15.89 5.62 2.88
CA ARG A 70 -14.50 5.16 2.71
C ARG A 70 -13.86 5.79 1.48
N ASP A 71 -12.55 5.96 1.51
CA ASP A 71 -11.81 6.33 0.31
C ASP A 71 -11.81 5.17 -0.69
N ARG A 72 -11.85 5.49 -1.99
CA ARG A 72 -11.82 4.50 -3.09
C ARG A 72 -10.50 4.62 -3.83
N ILE A 73 -9.81 3.49 -3.98
CA ILE A 73 -8.57 3.35 -4.73
C ILE A 73 -8.91 2.47 -5.93
N VAL A 74 -8.69 2.97 -7.15
CA VAL A 74 -9.01 2.32 -8.42
C VAL A 74 -7.76 2.31 -9.29
#